data_AF-A0A7Y6X1M8-F1
#
_entry.id   AF-A0A7Y6X1M8-F1
#
_cell.length_a   1.000
_cell.length_b   1.000
_cell.length_c   1.000
_cell.angle_alpha   90.00
_cell.angle_beta   90.00
_cell.angle_gamma   90.00
#
_symmetry.space_group_name_H-M   'P 1'
#
loop_
_entity.id
_entity.type
_entity.pdbx_description
1 polymer ?
#
loop_
_entity_poly.entity_id
_entity_poly.type
_entity_poly.pdbx_seq_one_letter_code
_entity_poly.pdbx_strand_id
1 'polypeptide(L)'
;MNFEAAKRVAQQAAKRFLGQAVMPCPFMNTGLLLIVYREDDGEGIQGAAGAISGIGRMYTEERVGKKKPPRYRRSDVRIDRQERTDADGIARFLPCNPGEYNVTAVDLPDPEGIFGKPAEEHLRVPAQTCPVLVIPVPVLARPEVLLRLKHDDAGVPGVRVQLGDLEFEQPTDGDGRARWQGEPLEPNAYALTLTFGDDAPHRLFDPAKQLLDAATVDLPRGAHCFTFYVERLSWLTFDVVHDVPGADPQRLDQARLTVQWPEGADPKSFETAGEPMKIDDIPQASGPATRCEVVSLELPDDGEPEVYEFVEMTTA
;
A
#
# COMPACT_ATOMS: atom_id res chain seq x y z
N MET A 1 -6.04 21.07 13.03
CA MET A 1 -6.28 21.39 14.46
C MET A 1 -6.51 20.08 15.22
N ASN A 2 -5.99 19.91 16.44
CA ASN A 2 -6.18 18.65 17.18
C ASN A 2 -7.61 18.49 17.72
N PHE A 3 -8.02 17.24 17.95
CA PHE A 3 -9.38 16.84 18.31
C PHE A 3 -9.94 17.61 19.52
N GLU A 4 -9.15 17.74 20.59
CA GLU A 4 -9.61 18.41 21.82
C GLU A 4 -9.89 19.91 21.60
N ALA A 5 -9.10 20.57 20.76
CA ALA A 5 -9.37 21.95 20.38
C ALA A 5 -10.66 22.07 19.55
N ALA A 6 -10.84 21.22 18.53
CA ALA A 6 -12.06 21.20 17.72
C ALA A 6 -13.31 20.92 18.58
N LYS A 7 -13.21 19.99 19.52
CA LYS A 7 -14.29 19.68 20.49
C LYS A 7 -14.65 20.89 21.35
N ARG A 8 -13.66 21.64 21.85
CA ARG A 8 -13.91 22.88 22.60
C ARG A 8 -14.57 23.95 21.73
N VAL A 9 -14.11 24.14 20.49
CA VAL A 9 -14.70 25.09 19.53
C VAL A 9 -16.15 24.73 19.25
N ALA A 10 -16.45 23.45 18.97
CA ALA A 10 -17.80 22.96 18.74
C ALA A 10 -18.69 23.16 19.99
N GLN A 11 -18.22 22.80 21.19
CA GLN A 11 -18.97 23.01 22.42
C GLN A 11 -19.26 24.49 22.70
N GLN A 12 -18.32 25.39 22.41
CA GLN A 12 -18.54 26.82 22.52
C GLN A 12 -19.55 27.32 21.49
N ALA A 13 -19.47 26.85 20.24
CA ALA A 13 -20.43 27.19 19.19
C ALA A 13 -21.85 26.70 19.56
N ALA A 14 -21.99 25.47 20.07
CA ALA A 14 -23.25 24.93 20.56
C ALA A 14 -23.85 25.79 21.68
N LYS A 15 -23.05 26.16 22.70
CA LYS A 15 -23.49 27.04 23.80
C LYS A 15 -23.93 28.41 23.29
N ARG A 16 -23.16 29.01 22.38
CA ARG A 16 -23.48 30.31 21.77
C ARG A 16 -24.79 30.25 21.00
N PHE A 17 -24.98 29.22 20.18
CA PHE A 17 -26.21 29.01 19.42
C PHE A 17 -27.43 28.85 20.33
N LEU A 18 -27.33 28.02 21.37
CA LEU A 18 -28.42 27.82 22.34
C LEU A 18 -28.78 29.09 23.13
N GLY A 19 -27.81 30.00 23.34
CA GLY A 19 -28.01 31.29 24.01
C GLY A 19 -28.64 32.38 23.14
N GLN A 20 -28.87 32.15 21.85
CA GLN A 20 -29.52 33.11 20.97
C GLN A 20 -31.03 33.17 21.26
N ALA A 21 -31.56 34.39 21.45
CA ALA A 21 -33.00 34.59 21.63
C ALA A 21 -33.72 34.45 20.29
N VAL A 22 -34.24 33.25 19.98
CA VAL A 22 -34.98 33.02 18.74
C VAL A 22 -36.49 33.02 19.06
N MET A 23 -37.09 34.21 19.03
CA MET A 23 -38.54 34.36 18.91
C MET A 23 -38.91 34.46 17.43
N PRO A 24 -40.06 33.91 16.96
CA PRO A 24 -41.23 33.48 17.74
C PRO A 24 -41.41 31.96 17.91
N CYS A 25 -40.51 31.12 17.38
CA CYS A 25 -40.67 29.66 17.42
C CYS A 25 -39.70 29.03 18.44
N PRO A 26 -40.18 28.52 19.59
CA PRO A 26 -39.35 27.94 20.66
C PRO A 26 -38.61 26.65 20.26
N PHE A 27 -38.85 26.15 19.04
CA PHE A 27 -38.22 24.94 18.48
C PHE A 27 -36.99 25.25 17.62
N MET A 28 -36.68 26.52 17.35
CA MET A 28 -35.61 26.94 16.43
C MET A 28 -34.19 26.85 17.02
N ASN A 29 -34.05 26.75 18.34
CA ASN A 29 -32.75 26.58 19.02
C ASN A 29 -32.33 25.11 19.11
N THR A 30 -32.53 24.36 18.03
CA THR A 30 -32.07 22.97 17.93
C THR A 30 -30.99 22.91 16.86
N GLY A 31 -29.88 22.24 17.17
CA GLY A 31 -28.73 22.18 16.30
C GLY A 31 -28.04 20.83 16.38
N LEU A 32 -27.10 20.60 15.47
CA LEU A 32 -26.19 19.46 15.53
C LEU A 32 -24.85 19.92 14.96
N LEU A 33 -23.77 19.64 15.70
CA LEU A 33 -22.41 19.86 15.23
C LEU A 33 -21.74 18.50 15.09
N LEU A 34 -21.15 18.26 13.92
CA LEU A 34 -20.36 17.06 13.67
C LEU A 34 -18.88 17.44 13.59
N ILE A 35 -18.04 16.70 14.28
CA ILE A 35 -16.58 16.80 14.18
C ILE A 35 -16.10 15.58 13.40
N VAL A 36 -15.58 15.81 12.19
CA VAL A 36 -14.98 14.75 11.36
C VAL A 36 -13.47 14.86 11.50
N TYR A 37 -12.81 13.79 11.91
CA TYR A 37 -11.39 13.81 12.23
C TYR A 37 -10.71 12.49 11.89
N ARG A 38 -9.40 12.54 11.68
CA ARG A 38 -8.56 11.36 11.47
C ARG A 38 -8.36 10.60 12.78
N GLU A 39 -8.61 9.30 12.76
CA GLU A 39 -8.54 8.47 13.97
C GLU A 39 -7.11 8.34 14.53
N ASP A 40 -6.08 8.47 13.69
CA ASP A 40 -4.68 8.26 14.05
C ASP A 40 -4.04 9.43 14.81
N ASP A 41 -4.25 10.67 14.37
CA ASP A 41 -3.62 11.85 14.94
C ASP A 41 -4.60 12.87 15.54
N GLY A 42 -5.90 12.62 15.41
CA GLY A 42 -6.92 13.52 15.94
C GLY A 42 -7.14 14.79 15.11
N GLU A 43 -6.57 14.89 13.90
CA GLU A 43 -6.70 16.08 13.08
C GLU A 43 -8.08 16.19 12.43
N GLY A 44 -8.72 17.37 12.55
CA GLY A 44 -9.99 17.66 11.88
C GLY A 44 -9.84 17.65 10.35
N ILE A 45 -10.75 16.97 9.65
CA ILE A 45 -10.72 16.83 8.19
C ILE A 45 -11.53 17.96 7.56
N GLN A 46 -10.85 18.96 7.00
CA GLN A 46 -11.47 20.08 6.29
C GLN A 46 -12.07 19.64 4.96
N GLY A 47 -13.27 20.13 4.62
CA GLY A 47 -13.91 19.89 3.33
C GLY A 47 -14.66 18.55 3.19
N ALA A 48 -14.55 17.64 4.17
CA ALA A 48 -15.44 16.50 4.28
C ALA A 48 -16.90 16.95 4.41
N ALA A 49 -17.85 16.14 3.96
CA ALA A 49 -19.27 16.41 4.17
C ALA A 49 -19.80 15.59 5.35
N GLY A 50 -20.20 16.26 6.43
CA GLY A 50 -21.04 15.63 7.44
C GLY A 50 -22.41 15.37 6.81
N ALA A 51 -22.92 14.15 6.92
CA ALA A 51 -24.20 13.75 6.35
C ALA A 51 -25.17 13.32 7.45
N ILE A 52 -26.41 13.79 7.37
CA ILE A 52 -27.51 13.31 8.21
C ILE A 52 -28.66 12.82 7.34
N SER A 53 -29.23 11.67 7.68
CA SER A 53 -30.45 11.17 7.07
C SER A 53 -31.39 10.61 8.14
N GLY A 54 -32.69 10.84 8.04
CA GLY A 54 -33.64 10.34 9.05
C GLY A 54 -34.94 11.12 9.12
N ILE A 55 -35.55 11.12 10.30
CA ILE A 55 -36.85 11.75 10.54
C ILE A 55 -36.70 12.91 11.51
N GLY A 56 -36.90 14.12 10.98
CA GLY A 56 -36.92 15.37 11.74
C GLY A 56 -38.34 15.85 12.02
N ARG A 57 -38.55 16.51 13.16
CA ARG A 57 -39.82 17.15 13.52
C ARG A 57 -39.80 18.60 13.08
N MET A 58 -40.76 18.97 12.24
CA MET A 58 -41.00 20.35 11.81
C MET A 58 -42.24 20.89 12.51
N TYR A 59 -42.21 22.18 12.85
CA TYR A 59 -43.32 22.90 13.45
C TYR A 59 -43.73 24.04 12.53
N THR A 60 -44.93 23.94 11.96
CA THR A 60 -45.48 24.96 11.07
C THR A 60 -46.45 25.84 11.84
N GLU A 61 -46.29 27.16 11.75
CA GLU A 61 -47.24 28.11 12.32
C GLU A 61 -48.57 28.07 11.55
N GLU A 62 -49.65 27.73 12.23
CA GLU A 62 -51.02 27.85 11.79
C GLU A 62 -51.64 29.12 12.41
N ARG A 63 -51.90 30.13 11.57
CA ARG A 63 -52.61 31.34 12.00
C ARG A 63 -54.11 31.10 12.10
N VAL A 64 -54.59 30.92 13.33
CA VAL A 64 -56.02 30.77 13.62
C VAL A 64 -56.67 32.15 13.86
N GLY A 65 -56.79 32.97 12.81
CA GLY A 65 -57.44 34.28 12.87
C GLY A 65 -56.56 35.42 13.42
N LYS A 66 -56.90 36.67 13.05
CA LYS A 66 -56.03 37.87 13.21
C LYS A 66 -55.71 38.30 14.66
N LYS A 67 -56.40 37.75 15.67
CA LYS A 67 -56.26 38.15 17.09
C LYS A 67 -55.95 36.99 18.04
N LYS A 68 -55.71 35.77 17.54
CA LYS A 68 -55.35 34.62 18.38
C LYS A 68 -53.84 34.39 18.37
N PRO A 69 -53.26 33.86 19.46
CA PRO A 69 -51.87 33.42 19.45
C PRO A 69 -51.66 32.34 18.36
N PRO A 70 -50.46 32.30 17.74
CA PRO A 70 -50.12 31.28 16.75
C PRO A 70 -50.25 29.88 17.33
N ARG A 71 -50.84 28.96 16.56
CA ARG A 71 -50.81 27.52 16.86
C ARG A 71 -49.69 26.89 16.06
N TYR A 72 -48.96 25.93 16.61
CA TYR A 72 -47.93 25.20 15.88
C TYR A 72 -48.40 23.77 15.61
N ARG A 73 -48.40 23.37 14.34
CA ARG A 73 -48.65 21.98 13.94
C ARG A 73 -47.32 21.25 13.80
N ARG A 74 -47.19 20.12 14.48
CA ARG A 74 -46.06 19.21 14.35
C ARG A 74 -46.28 18.28 13.16
N SER A 75 -45.25 18.12 12.33
CA SER A 75 -45.15 17.09 11.30
C SER A 75 -43.78 16.44 11.34
N ASP A 76 -43.74 15.13 11.09
CA ASP A 76 -42.49 14.40 10.92
C ASP A 76 -42.11 14.45 9.42
N VAL A 77 -40.88 14.80 9.11
CA VAL A 77 -40.37 14.95 7.74
C VAL A 77 -39.08 14.19 7.55
N ARG A 78 -38.91 13.61 6.36
CA ARG A 78 -37.65 13.00 5.96
C ARG A 78 -36.62 14.09 5.73
N ILE A 79 -35.48 13.97 6.39
CA ILE A 79 -34.32 14.84 6.23
C ILE A 79 -33.23 14.01 5.56
N ASP A 80 -32.59 14.61 4.58
CA ASP A 80 -31.36 14.13 3.95
C ASP A 80 -30.56 15.40 3.62
N ARG A 81 -29.51 15.65 4.42
CA ARG A 81 -28.75 16.90 4.36
C ARG A 81 -27.27 16.62 4.54
N GLN A 82 -26.47 17.41 3.86
CA GLN A 82 -25.02 17.39 3.98
C GLN A 82 -24.51 18.81 4.25
N GLU A 83 -23.52 18.94 5.11
CA GLU A 83 -22.85 20.20 5.42
C GLU A 83 -21.34 19.97 5.39
N ARG A 84 -20.61 20.84 4.71
CA ARG A 84 -19.14 20.74 4.60
C ARG A 84 -18.49 21.14 5.93
N THR A 85 -17.43 20.42 6.29
CA THR A 85 -16.59 20.76 7.43
C THR A 85 -15.71 21.97 7.11
N ASP A 86 -15.53 22.82 8.12
CA ASP A 86 -14.59 23.95 8.05
C ASP A 86 -13.13 23.52 8.30
N ALA A 87 -12.24 24.50 8.46
CA ALA A 87 -10.81 24.27 8.74
C ALA A 87 -10.55 23.51 10.07
N ASP A 88 -11.53 23.45 10.97
CA ASP A 88 -11.44 22.72 12.23
C ASP A 88 -12.06 21.31 12.14
N GLY A 89 -12.52 20.90 10.96
CA GLY A 89 -13.20 19.62 10.75
C GLY A 89 -14.66 19.63 11.23
N ILE A 90 -15.28 20.81 11.39
CA ILE A 90 -16.62 20.94 12.00
C ILE A 90 -17.69 21.22 10.94
N ALA A 91 -18.65 20.31 10.79
CA ALA A 91 -19.87 20.52 10.01
C ALA A 91 -21.02 21.00 10.91
N ARG A 92 -21.79 21.99 10.46
CA ARG A 92 -22.79 22.68 11.31
C ARG A 92 -24.20 22.61 10.72
N PHE A 93 -25.09 21.89 11.39
CA PHE A 93 -26.51 21.85 11.08
C PHE A 93 -27.26 22.80 12.01
N LEU A 94 -27.19 24.10 11.71
CA LEU A 94 -27.81 25.16 12.52
C LEU A 94 -28.78 25.98 11.64
N PRO A 95 -30.10 25.87 11.84
CA PRO A 95 -30.80 24.95 12.73
C PRO A 95 -30.85 23.49 12.20
N CYS A 96 -31.06 22.55 13.12
CA CYS A 96 -31.36 21.15 12.86
C CYS A 96 -32.73 20.81 13.47
N ASN A 97 -33.58 20.10 12.72
CA ASN A 97 -34.88 19.67 13.24
C ASN A 97 -34.65 18.65 14.38
N PRO A 98 -35.40 18.69 15.50
CA PRO A 98 -35.30 17.64 16.51
C PRO A 98 -35.84 16.33 15.96
N GLY A 99 -35.12 15.22 16.15
CA GLY A 99 -35.43 13.98 15.43
C GLY A 99 -34.50 12.83 15.75
N GLU A 100 -34.60 11.79 14.94
CA GLU A 100 -33.71 10.62 14.94
C GLU A 100 -33.04 10.54 13.57
N TYR A 101 -31.71 10.45 13.58
CA TYR A 101 -30.86 10.53 12.40
C TYR A 101 -29.82 9.43 12.40
N ASN A 102 -29.50 8.96 11.20
CA ASN A 102 -28.27 8.31 10.87
C ASN A 102 -27.27 9.38 10.47
N VAL A 103 -26.06 9.31 11.01
CA VAL A 103 -25.04 10.34 10.86
C VAL A 103 -23.73 9.68 10.44
N THR A 104 -23.09 10.23 9.42
CA THR A 104 -21.78 9.78 8.97
C THR A 104 -21.02 10.90 8.28
N ALA A 105 -19.80 10.63 7.82
CA ALA A 105 -19.03 11.52 6.95
C ALA A 105 -18.95 10.92 5.55
N VAL A 106 -19.15 11.75 4.54
CA VAL A 106 -19.06 11.42 3.11
C VAL A 106 -18.19 12.43 2.39
N ASP A 107 -17.89 12.19 1.11
CA ASP A 107 -17.05 13.05 0.27
C ASP A 107 -15.76 13.49 0.97
N LEU A 108 -15.06 12.52 1.56
CA LEU A 108 -13.80 12.75 2.25
C LEU A 108 -12.74 13.22 1.25
N PRO A 109 -12.07 14.36 1.48
CA PRO A 109 -10.97 14.80 0.63
C PRO A 109 -9.74 13.97 0.94
N ASP A 110 -9.56 12.91 0.17
CA ASP A 110 -8.53 11.89 0.37
C ASP A 110 -7.58 11.80 -0.84
N PRO A 111 -6.65 12.76 -1.00
CA PRO A 111 -5.74 12.79 -2.15
C PRO A 111 -4.80 11.57 -2.18
N GLU A 112 -4.53 10.95 -1.03
CA GLU A 112 -3.67 9.79 -0.90
C GLU A 112 -4.44 8.46 -0.96
N GLY A 113 -5.78 8.50 -0.91
CA GLY A 113 -6.63 7.30 -0.96
C GLY A 113 -6.45 6.39 0.26
N ILE A 114 -6.19 6.95 1.44
CA ILE A 114 -5.86 6.25 2.69
C ILE A 114 -7.01 6.22 3.71
N PHE A 115 -8.11 6.93 3.47
CA PHE A 115 -9.24 6.94 4.39
C PHE A 115 -10.12 5.72 4.20
N GLY A 116 -10.35 5.01 5.31
CA GLY A 116 -11.36 3.97 5.41
C GLY A 116 -12.77 4.56 5.49
N LYS A 117 -13.77 3.69 5.31
CA LYS A 117 -15.18 4.09 5.41
C LYS A 117 -15.52 4.46 6.86
N PRO A 118 -15.99 5.68 7.14
CA PRO A 118 -16.44 6.07 8.48
C PRO A 118 -17.66 5.25 8.91
N ALA A 119 -17.78 4.98 10.22
CA ALA A 119 -18.97 4.34 10.76
C ALA A 119 -20.21 5.24 10.61
N GLU A 120 -21.38 4.63 10.44
CA GLU A 120 -22.67 5.31 10.57
C GLU A 120 -23.13 5.21 12.02
N GLU A 121 -23.50 6.35 12.61
CA GLU A 121 -24.01 6.44 13.97
C GLU A 121 -25.49 6.82 14.00
N HIS A 122 -26.25 6.17 14.87
CA HIS A 122 -27.63 6.55 15.15
C HIS A 122 -27.67 7.58 16.29
N LEU A 123 -28.14 8.79 15.98
CA LEU A 123 -28.23 9.89 16.92
C LEU A 123 -29.67 10.43 17.04
N ARG A 124 -30.12 10.61 18.28
CA ARG A 124 -31.31 11.40 18.59
C ARG A 124 -30.90 12.84 18.89
N VAL A 125 -31.54 13.80 18.24
CA VAL A 125 -31.39 15.25 18.49
C VAL A 125 -32.63 15.77 19.23
N PRO A 126 -32.58 15.97 20.55
CA PRO A 126 -33.69 16.55 21.31
C PRO A 126 -33.94 18.02 20.94
N ALA A 127 -35.18 18.47 21.11
CA ALA A 127 -35.52 19.89 20.94
C ALA A 127 -34.74 20.75 21.94
N GLN A 128 -34.33 21.96 21.53
CA GLN A 128 -33.58 22.91 22.35
C GLN A 128 -32.21 22.40 22.82
N THR A 129 -31.61 21.50 22.05
CA THR A 129 -30.26 21.01 22.29
C THR A 129 -29.41 21.16 21.05
N CYS A 130 -28.09 21.16 21.25
CA CYS A 130 -27.12 21.20 20.17
C CYS A 130 -26.02 20.17 20.47
N PRO A 131 -26.32 18.86 20.36
CA PRO A 131 -25.32 17.82 20.54
C PRO A 131 -24.12 18.03 19.62
N VAL A 132 -22.95 17.64 20.13
CA VAL A 132 -21.71 17.56 19.38
C VAL A 132 -21.41 16.07 19.20
N LEU A 133 -21.48 15.59 17.97
CA LEU A 133 -21.13 14.22 17.61
C LEU A 133 -19.75 14.20 16.97
N VAL A 134 -19.04 13.10 17.15
CA VAL A 134 -17.66 12.91 16.73
C VAL A 134 -17.65 11.71 15.78
N ILE A 135 -17.18 11.91 14.56
CA ILE A 135 -17.11 10.87 13.53
C ILE A 135 -15.63 10.59 13.23
N PRO A 136 -15.06 9.50 13.78
CA PRO A 136 -13.71 9.08 13.43
C PRO A 136 -13.68 8.57 12.00
N VAL A 137 -12.64 8.99 11.27
CA VAL A 137 -12.30 8.47 9.95
C VAL A 137 -11.08 7.57 10.11
N PRO A 138 -11.21 6.25 9.86
CA PRO A 138 -10.08 5.34 9.90
C PRO A 138 -9.01 5.76 8.91
N VAL A 139 -7.75 5.73 9.34
CA VAL A 139 -6.59 5.90 8.45
C VAL A 139 -5.94 4.55 8.24
N LEU A 140 -5.97 4.11 6.99
CA LEU A 140 -5.51 2.82 6.51
C LEU A 140 -4.18 2.98 5.75
N ALA A 141 -3.67 1.91 5.16
CA ALA A 141 -2.40 1.87 4.45
C ALA A 141 -2.61 1.81 2.93
N ARG A 142 -1.84 2.59 2.17
CA ARG A 142 -1.78 2.44 0.71
C ARG A 142 -0.34 2.13 0.28
N PRO A 143 -0.03 0.85 -0.03
CA PRO A 143 1.31 0.47 -0.42
C PRO A 143 1.63 0.77 -1.88
N GLU A 144 2.89 1.10 -2.10
CA GLU A 144 3.58 1.02 -3.38
C GLU A 144 4.83 0.15 -3.20
N VAL A 145 5.10 -0.75 -4.14
CA VAL A 145 6.32 -1.55 -4.16
C VAL A 145 7.21 -1.04 -5.28
N LEU A 146 8.49 -0.79 -4.97
CA LEU A 146 9.52 -0.39 -5.91
C LEU A 146 10.59 -1.49 -5.99
N LEU A 147 10.72 -2.12 -7.14
CA LEU A 147 11.73 -3.13 -7.43
C LEU A 147 12.86 -2.54 -8.26
N ARG A 148 14.09 -2.73 -7.79
CA ARG A 148 15.31 -2.26 -8.48
C ARG A 148 16.30 -3.39 -8.68
N LEU A 149 17.05 -3.36 -9.77
CA LEU A 149 18.19 -4.24 -9.96
C LEU A 149 19.28 -3.89 -8.95
N LYS A 150 19.83 -4.90 -8.27
CA LYS A 150 20.83 -4.69 -7.21
C LYS A 150 22.13 -4.02 -7.69
N HIS A 151 22.49 -4.24 -8.95
CA HIS A 151 23.79 -3.85 -9.52
C HIS A 151 23.84 -2.40 -10.03
N ASP A 152 22.76 -1.91 -10.64
CA ASP A 152 22.70 -0.57 -11.25
C ASP A 152 21.50 0.28 -10.81
N ASP A 153 20.69 -0.25 -9.88
CA ASP A 153 19.47 0.37 -9.34
C ASP A 153 18.39 0.66 -10.41
N ALA A 154 18.47 0.07 -11.61
CA ALA A 154 17.46 0.21 -12.65
C ALA A 154 16.13 -0.44 -12.26
N GLY A 155 15.00 0.10 -12.75
CA GLY A 155 13.67 -0.46 -12.47
C GLY A 155 13.49 -1.86 -13.04
N VAL A 156 12.79 -2.73 -12.32
CA VAL A 156 12.44 -4.09 -12.78
C VAL A 156 10.99 -4.13 -13.26
N PRO A 157 10.70 -4.02 -14.57
CA PRO A 157 9.34 -4.00 -15.09
C PRO A 157 8.70 -5.40 -15.20
N GLY A 158 7.37 -5.43 -15.23
CA GLY A 158 6.60 -6.63 -15.57
C GLY A 158 6.42 -7.65 -14.43
N VAL A 159 6.87 -7.34 -13.22
CA VAL A 159 6.75 -8.24 -12.06
C VAL A 159 5.36 -8.09 -11.45
N ARG A 160 4.65 -9.21 -11.26
CA ARG A 160 3.39 -9.20 -10.53
C ARG A 160 3.66 -9.17 -9.03
N VAL A 161 2.94 -8.31 -8.33
CA VAL A 161 3.11 -8.08 -6.90
C VAL A 161 1.86 -8.53 -6.17
N GLN A 162 2.04 -9.30 -5.11
CA GLN A 162 0.95 -9.75 -4.24
C GLN A 162 1.34 -9.54 -2.77
N LEU A 163 0.41 -9.01 -1.97
CA LEU A 163 0.53 -8.84 -0.52
C LEU A 163 -0.51 -9.71 0.19
N GLY A 164 -0.07 -10.80 0.83
CA GLY A 164 -0.98 -11.83 1.36
C GLY A 164 -1.82 -12.44 0.24
N ASP A 165 -3.14 -12.36 0.33
CA ASP A 165 -4.07 -12.83 -0.71
C ASP A 165 -4.45 -11.74 -1.74
N LEU A 166 -3.82 -10.56 -1.68
CA LEU A 166 -4.18 -9.39 -2.47
C LEU A 166 -3.20 -9.17 -3.63
N GLU A 167 -3.66 -9.39 -4.86
CA GLU A 167 -2.86 -9.15 -6.07
C GLU A 167 -3.01 -7.68 -6.54
N PHE A 168 -1.88 -7.04 -6.85
CA PHE A 168 -1.89 -5.72 -7.48
C PHE A 168 -2.43 -5.84 -8.90
N GLU A 169 -3.34 -4.93 -9.28
CA GLU A 169 -3.99 -4.98 -10.60
C GLU A 169 -2.98 -4.86 -11.76
N GLN A 170 -1.94 -4.06 -11.57
CA GLN A 170 -0.91 -3.82 -12.58
C GLN A 170 0.44 -4.36 -12.10
N PRO A 171 1.22 -5.03 -12.98
CA PRO A 171 2.59 -5.39 -12.68
C PRO A 171 3.46 -4.12 -12.55
N THR A 172 4.70 -4.30 -12.11
CA THR A 172 5.66 -3.18 -12.03
C THR A 172 5.84 -2.47 -13.38
N ASP A 173 5.86 -1.15 -13.35
CA ASP A 173 6.09 -0.30 -14.52
C ASP A 173 7.58 -0.23 -14.92
N GLY A 174 7.92 0.62 -15.89
CA GLY A 174 9.30 0.81 -16.37
C GLY A 174 10.28 1.31 -15.30
N ASP A 175 9.79 1.98 -14.25
CA ASP A 175 10.59 2.42 -13.11
C ASP A 175 10.66 1.35 -12.01
N GLY A 176 10.03 0.18 -12.22
CA GLY A 176 9.94 -0.90 -11.26
C GLY A 176 8.86 -0.69 -10.20
N ARG A 177 7.90 0.22 -10.40
CA ARG A 177 6.86 0.53 -9.42
C ARG A 177 5.57 -0.22 -9.66
N ALA A 178 5.01 -0.82 -8.62
CA ALA A 178 3.63 -1.31 -8.59
C ALA A 178 2.85 -0.56 -7.51
N ARG A 179 1.73 0.05 -7.89
CA ARG A 179 0.87 0.84 -6.99
C ARG A 179 -0.40 0.09 -6.65
N TRP A 180 -0.77 0.09 -5.38
CA TRP A 180 -2.07 -0.44 -4.96
C TRP A 180 -3.19 0.50 -5.39
N GLN A 181 -4.10 0.00 -6.24
CA GLN A 181 -5.25 0.75 -6.76
C GLN A 181 -6.58 0.38 -6.10
N GLY A 182 -6.61 -0.69 -5.29
CA GLY A 182 -7.81 -1.12 -4.56
C GLY A 182 -8.15 -0.24 -3.35
N GLU A 183 -9.10 -0.74 -2.54
CA GLU A 183 -9.44 -0.17 -1.22
C GLU A 183 -8.19 -0.16 -0.32
N PRO A 184 -7.94 0.90 0.46
CA PRO A 184 -6.77 0.94 1.34
C PRO A 184 -6.81 -0.20 2.37
N LEU A 185 -5.62 -0.66 2.75
CA LEU A 185 -5.42 -1.89 3.51
C LEU A 185 -5.29 -1.62 5.01
N GLU A 186 -5.66 -2.59 5.83
CA GLU A 186 -5.40 -2.51 7.26
C GLU A 186 -3.89 -2.49 7.54
N PRO A 187 -3.40 -1.64 8.47
CA PRO A 187 -2.01 -1.69 8.89
C PRO A 187 -1.67 -3.04 9.53
N ASN A 188 -0.80 -3.82 8.88
CA ASN A 188 -0.40 -5.15 9.35
C ASN A 188 0.88 -5.61 8.61
N ALA A 189 1.43 -6.75 9.03
CA ALA A 189 2.44 -7.48 8.29
C ALA A 189 1.79 -8.34 7.19
N TYR A 190 2.24 -8.16 5.96
CA TYR A 190 1.80 -8.93 4.80
C TYR A 190 2.98 -9.71 4.20
N ALA A 191 2.75 -10.98 3.84
CA ALA A 191 3.72 -11.71 3.02
C ALA A 191 3.77 -11.09 1.62
N LEU A 192 4.96 -10.78 1.12
CA LEU A 192 5.17 -10.28 -0.23
C LEU A 192 5.54 -11.45 -1.14
N THR A 193 4.71 -11.65 -2.16
CA THR A 193 4.98 -12.60 -3.24
C THR A 193 5.24 -11.82 -4.53
N LEU A 194 6.34 -12.16 -5.20
CA LEU A 194 6.73 -11.58 -6.47
C LEU A 194 6.76 -12.68 -7.53
N THR A 195 6.06 -12.47 -8.64
CA THR A 195 6.04 -13.41 -9.76
C THR A 195 6.69 -12.75 -10.97
N PHE A 196 7.87 -13.24 -11.32
CA PHE A 196 8.62 -12.80 -12.50
C PHE A 196 8.08 -13.51 -13.74
N GLY A 197 8.11 -12.81 -14.89
CA GLY A 197 7.58 -13.33 -16.15
C GLY A 197 8.56 -14.22 -16.93
N ASP A 198 9.80 -14.32 -16.47
CA ASP A 198 10.83 -15.20 -17.01
C ASP A 198 11.04 -16.44 -16.10
N ASP A 199 11.60 -17.50 -16.67
CA ASP A 199 11.89 -18.75 -15.95
C ASP A 199 13.21 -18.68 -15.16
N ALA A 200 13.83 -17.51 -15.08
CA ALA A 200 15.11 -17.34 -14.39
C ALA A 200 14.91 -17.29 -12.87
N PRO A 201 15.81 -17.89 -12.07
CA PRO A 201 15.77 -17.73 -10.63
C PRO A 201 16.10 -16.29 -10.24
N HIS A 202 15.45 -15.80 -9.17
CA HIS A 202 15.65 -14.45 -8.65
C HIS A 202 15.94 -14.50 -7.15
N ARG A 203 16.84 -13.62 -6.70
CA ARG A 203 17.06 -13.33 -5.28
C ARG A 203 16.55 -11.94 -4.95
N LEU A 204 15.94 -11.81 -3.77
CA LEU A 204 15.41 -10.55 -3.26
C LEU A 204 16.27 -10.05 -2.09
N PHE A 205 16.44 -8.74 -2.02
CA PHE A 205 17.21 -8.06 -1.00
C PHE A 205 16.43 -6.87 -0.44
N ASP A 206 16.67 -6.57 0.83
CA ASP A 206 16.10 -5.42 1.52
C ASP A 206 16.75 -4.08 1.08
N PRO A 207 16.28 -2.91 1.56
CA PRO A 207 16.91 -1.63 1.26
C PRO A 207 18.39 -1.52 1.65
N ALA A 208 18.86 -2.32 2.60
CA ALA A 208 20.26 -2.42 3.03
C ALA A 208 21.08 -3.41 2.18
N LYS A 209 20.49 -3.95 1.10
CA LYS A 209 21.05 -4.96 0.19
C LYS A 209 21.41 -6.27 0.91
N GLN A 210 20.70 -6.61 1.98
CA GLN A 210 20.79 -7.91 2.65
C GLN A 210 19.82 -8.91 2.02
N LEU A 211 20.27 -10.16 1.86
CA LEU A 211 19.47 -11.22 1.23
C LEU A 211 18.25 -11.56 2.09
N LEU A 212 17.10 -11.72 1.46
CA LEU A 212 15.83 -12.09 2.10
C LEU A 212 15.44 -13.52 1.71
N ASP A 213 15.26 -14.40 2.71
CA ASP A 213 14.74 -15.75 2.50
C ASP A 213 13.21 -15.76 2.26
N ALA A 214 12.51 -14.80 2.87
CA ALA A 214 11.10 -14.51 2.66
C ALA A 214 10.87 -13.01 2.81
N ALA A 215 10.05 -12.44 1.94
CA ALA A 215 9.75 -11.03 1.97
C ALA A 215 8.46 -10.79 2.76
N THR A 216 8.53 -9.96 3.79
CA THR A 216 7.35 -9.42 4.49
C THR A 216 7.37 -7.90 4.44
N VAL A 217 6.19 -7.32 4.28
CA VAL A 217 5.99 -5.87 4.31
C VAL A 217 5.16 -5.54 5.55
N ASP A 218 5.78 -4.85 6.51
CA ASP A 218 5.06 -4.21 7.60
C ASP A 218 4.44 -2.92 7.08
N LEU A 219 3.11 -2.89 6.91
CA LEU A 219 2.37 -1.73 6.42
C LEU A 219 1.99 -0.79 7.58
N PRO A 220 2.60 0.39 7.70
CA PRO A 220 2.08 1.45 8.57
C PRO A 220 0.91 2.20 7.91
N ARG A 221 0.20 2.99 8.71
CA ARG A 221 -0.85 3.91 8.26
C ARG A 221 -0.30 4.95 7.28
N GLY A 222 -1.07 5.31 6.26
CA GLY A 222 -0.70 6.29 5.24
C GLY A 222 -0.19 5.66 3.93
N ALA A 223 0.28 6.51 3.02
CA ALA A 223 0.88 6.08 1.76
C ALA A 223 2.38 5.79 1.94
N HIS A 224 2.83 4.59 1.54
CA HIS A 224 4.21 4.14 1.74
C HIS A 224 4.78 3.45 0.52
N CYS A 225 6.04 3.74 0.21
CA CYS A 225 6.80 3.09 -0.86
C CYS A 225 7.85 2.16 -0.26
N PHE A 226 7.73 0.86 -0.54
CA PHE A 226 8.66 -0.18 -0.08
C PHE A 226 9.64 -0.52 -1.20
N THR A 227 10.92 -0.31 -0.94
CA THR A 227 11.97 -0.60 -1.93
C THR A 227 12.58 -1.97 -1.68
N PHE A 228 12.70 -2.77 -2.72
CA PHE A 228 13.44 -4.03 -2.72
C PHE A 228 14.42 -4.07 -3.88
N TYR A 229 15.55 -4.76 -3.66
CA TYR A 229 16.51 -5.02 -4.72
C TYR A 229 16.41 -6.46 -5.20
N VAL A 230 16.48 -6.63 -6.51
CA VAL A 230 16.37 -7.91 -7.20
C VAL A 230 17.70 -8.22 -7.87
N GLU A 231 18.12 -9.47 -7.76
CA GLU A 231 19.25 -10.02 -8.49
C GLU A 231 18.74 -11.21 -9.29
N ARG A 232 18.73 -11.06 -10.62
CA ARG A 232 18.43 -12.17 -11.53
C ARG A 232 19.64 -13.11 -11.56
N LEU A 233 19.37 -14.40 -11.46
CA LEU A 233 20.38 -15.44 -11.61
C LEU A 233 20.29 -16.02 -13.03
N SER A 234 21.46 -16.38 -13.56
CA SER A 234 21.62 -17.19 -14.75
C SER A 234 22.27 -18.50 -14.35
N TRP A 235 22.43 -19.37 -15.34
CA TRP A 235 23.10 -20.64 -15.18
C TRP A 235 24.18 -20.83 -16.24
N LEU A 236 25.21 -21.58 -15.88
CA LEU A 236 26.23 -22.07 -16.79
C LEU A 236 26.27 -23.58 -16.70
N THR A 237 26.37 -24.23 -17.85
CA THR A 237 26.71 -25.65 -17.92
C THR A 237 28.11 -25.77 -18.49
N PHE A 238 28.96 -26.56 -17.85
CA PHE A 238 30.27 -26.92 -18.39
C PHE A 238 30.41 -28.43 -18.46
N ASP A 239 31.02 -28.90 -19.54
CA ASP A 239 31.42 -30.29 -19.75
C ASP A 239 32.93 -30.29 -20.00
N VAL A 240 33.65 -31.19 -19.31
CA VAL A 240 35.11 -31.31 -19.45
C VAL A 240 35.38 -32.66 -20.10
N VAL A 241 35.89 -32.59 -21.33
CA VAL A 241 36.20 -33.77 -22.14
C VAL A 241 37.67 -33.75 -22.54
N HIS A 242 38.27 -34.93 -22.54
CA HIS A 242 39.53 -35.19 -23.20
C HIS A 242 39.22 -35.57 -24.65
N ASP A 243 39.63 -34.70 -25.58
CA ASP A 243 39.49 -34.94 -27.01
C ASP A 243 40.79 -35.50 -27.59
N VAL A 244 40.73 -36.72 -28.13
CA VAL A 244 41.87 -37.41 -28.74
C VAL A 244 41.59 -37.54 -30.24
N PRO A 245 42.45 -37.01 -31.12
CA PRO A 245 42.22 -37.05 -32.56
C PRO A 245 41.93 -38.46 -33.09
N GLY A 246 40.73 -38.68 -33.62
CA GLY A 246 40.30 -39.96 -34.19
C GLY A 246 39.66 -40.94 -33.19
N ALA A 247 39.41 -40.51 -31.95
CA ALA A 247 38.61 -41.22 -30.96
C ALA A 247 37.36 -40.41 -30.57
N ASP A 248 36.40 -41.06 -29.93
CA ASP A 248 35.27 -40.37 -29.33
C ASP A 248 35.72 -39.60 -28.07
N PRO A 249 35.25 -38.35 -27.84
CA PRO A 249 35.59 -37.57 -26.66
C PRO A 249 35.27 -38.32 -25.37
N GLN A 250 36.21 -38.33 -24.43
CA GLN A 250 36.03 -38.98 -23.13
C GLN A 250 35.80 -37.93 -22.04
N ARG A 251 34.71 -38.06 -21.28
CA ARG A 251 34.45 -37.18 -20.14
C ARG A 251 35.43 -37.44 -19.00
N LEU A 252 35.96 -36.37 -18.44
CA LEU A 252 36.85 -36.44 -17.28
C LEU A 252 36.05 -36.37 -15.99
N ASP A 253 36.29 -37.33 -15.11
CA ASP A 253 35.93 -37.29 -13.70
C ASP A 253 37.02 -36.58 -12.90
N GLN A 254 36.65 -35.89 -11.80
CA GLN A 254 37.57 -35.20 -10.89
C GLN A 254 38.34 -34.01 -11.48
N ALA A 255 37.95 -33.50 -12.65
CA ALA A 255 38.49 -32.25 -13.15
C ALA A 255 38.01 -31.11 -12.25
N ARG A 256 38.92 -30.25 -11.78
CA ARG A 256 38.58 -29.09 -10.96
C ARG A 256 38.58 -27.84 -11.81
N LEU A 257 37.40 -27.25 -11.97
CA LEU A 257 37.19 -25.97 -12.65
C LEU A 257 37.11 -24.85 -11.63
N THR A 258 37.90 -23.79 -11.79
CA THR A 258 37.74 -22.57 -11.01
C THR A 258 37.26 -21.43 -11.89
N VAL A 259 36.13 -20.83 -11.50
CA VAL A 259 35.46 -19.76 -12.22
C VAL A 259 35.48 -18.49 -11.38
N GLN A 260 35.78 -17.36 -12.00
CA GLN A 260 35.62 -16.05 -11.39
C GLN A 260 34.54 -15.27 -12.10
N TRP A 261 33.56 -14.82 -11.32
CA TRP A 261 32.44 -14.04 -11.83
C TRP A 261 31.72 -13.29 -10.68
N PRO A 262 31.34 -12.01 -10.84
CA PRO A 262 31.78 -11.10 -11.91
C PRO A 262 33.29 -10.81 -11.79
N GLU A 263 33.84 -10.05 -12.75
CA GLU A 263 35.26 -9.65 -12.72
C GLU A 263 35.63 -9.01 -11.37
N GLY A 264 36.65 -9.54 -10.70
CA GLY A 264 37.10 -9.06 -9.39
C GLY A 264 36.41 -9.70 -8.16
N ALA A 265 35.43 -10.58 -8.34
CA ALA A 265 34.85 -11.37 -7.26
C ALA A 265 35.77 -12.52 -6.81
N ASP A 266 35.49 -13.13 -5.65
CA ASP A 266 36.23 -14.31 -5.21
C ASP A 266 35.96 -15.51 -6.15
N PRO A 267 37.01 -16.21 -6.64
CA PRO A 267 36.83 -17.37 -7.49
C PRO A 267 36.13 -18.51 -6.74
N LYS A 268 35.26 -19.24 -7.45
CA LYS A 268 34.60 -20.46 -6.96
C LYS A 268 35.14 -21.68 -7.70
N SER A 269 35.48 -22.73 -6.97
CA SER A 269 35.92 -24.01 -7.55
C SER A 269 34.79 -25.04 -7.54
N PHE A 270 34.79 -25.88 -8.57
CA PHE A 270 33.85 -26.97 -8.79
C PHE A 270 34.63 -28.20 -9.25
N GLU A 271 34.17 -29.40 -8.90
CA GLU A 271 34.82 -30.66 -9.28
C GLU A 271 33.84 -31.48 -10.13
N THR A 272 34.29 -31.97 -11.29
CA THR A 272 33.43 -32.76 -12.19
C THR A 272 33.21 -34.17 -11.65
N ALA A 273 32.03 -34.71 -11.92
CA ALA A 273 31.65 -36.08 -11.53
C ALA A 273 31.50 -37.02 -12.74
N GLY A 274 32.12 -36.69 -13.88
CA GLY A 274 31.96 -37.43 -15.15
C GLY A 274 30.65 -37.14 -15.91
N GLU A 275 29.86 -36.16 -15.45
CA GLU A 275 28.66 -35.64 -16.12
C GLU A 275 28.74 -34.10 -16.25
N PRO A 276 28.03 -33.50 -17.23
CA PRO A 276 27.96 -32.04 -17.37
C PRO A 276 27.46 -31.39 -16.09
N MET A 277 28.20 -30.41 -15.60
CA MET A 277 27.87 -29.71 -14.36
C MET A 277 27.12 -28.43 -14.66
N LYS A 278 25.97 -28.25 -14.01
CA LYS A 278 25.18 -27.01 -14.06
C LYS A 278 25.42 -26.20 -12.78
N ILE A 279 25.84 -24.94 -12.94
CA ILE A 279 25.83 -23.92 -11.89
C ILE A 279 24.63 -23.02 -12.16
N ASP A 280 23.72 -22.85 -11.21
CA ASP A 280 22.49 -22.08 -11.36
C ASP A 280 22.38 -20.85 -10.44
N ASP A 281 23.51 -20.49 -9.81
CA ASP A 281 23.59 -19.39 -8.84
C ASP A 281 24.46 -18.21 -9.31
N ILE A 282 24.52 -17.97 -10.62
CA ILE A 282 25.38 -16.95 -11.24
C ILE A 282 24.60 -15.67 -11.43
N PRO A 283 24.78 -14.62 -10.62
CA PRO A 283 24.04 -13.39 -10.85
C PRO A 283 24.26 -12.81 -12.26
N GLN A 284 23.29 -12.07 -12.75
CA GLN A 284 23.36 -11.42 -14.04
C GLN A 284 23.64 -9.94 -13.82
N ALA A 285 24.93 -9.58 -13.76
CA ALA A 285 25.36 -8.21 -13.46
C ALA A 285 25.22 -7.24 -14.64
N SER A 286 25.00 -7.73 -15.86
CA SER A 286 24.91 -6.87 -17.07
C SER A 286 24.43 -7.64 -18.29
N GLY A 287 23.12 -7.56 -18.61
CA GLY A 287 22.56 -8.06 -19.87
C GLY A 287 22.90 -9.53 -20.22
N PRO A 288 22.65 -9.97 -21.46
CA PRO A 288 22.90 -11.36 -21.90
C PRO A 288 24.39 -11.72 -22.07
N ALA A 289 25.32 -10.88 -21.63
CA ALA A 289 26.76 -11.10 -21.81
C ALA A 289 27.52 -10.90 -20.49
N THR A 290 27.16 -11.65 -19.46
CA THR A 290 28.04 -11.84 -18.31
C THR A 290 29.22 -12.71 -18.74
N ARG A 291 30.38 -12.07 -18.95
CA ARG A 291 31.63 -12.76 -19.25
C ARG A 291 32.05 -13.58 -18.04
N CYS A 292 32.02 -14.90 -18.19
CA CYS A 292 32.58 -15.85 -17.23
C CYS A 292 34.06 -16.06 -17.57
N GLU A 293 34.96 -15.91 -16.61
CA GLU A 293 36.38 -16.21 -16.80
C GLU A 293 36.74 -17.53 -16.10
N VAL A 294 37.28 -18.46 -16.87
CA VAL A 294 37.88 -19.68 -16.34
C VAL A 294 39.28 -19.32 -15.85
N VAL A 295 39.45 -19.32 -14.53
CA VAL A 295 40.70 -18.93 -13.87
C VAL A 295 41.71 -20.06 -13.91
N SER A 296 41.25 -21.29 -13.69
CA SER A 296 42.08 -22.49 -13.77
C SER A 296 41.24 -23.74 -14.05
N LEU A 297 41.89 -24.72 -14.67
CA LEU A 297 41.42 -26.09 -14.82
C LEU A 297 42.54 -27.00 -14.30
N GLU A 298 42.25 -27.83 -13.30
CA GLU A 298 43.18 -28.86 -12.81
C GLU A 298 42.62 -30.23 -13.22
N LEU A 299 43.40 -31.01 -13.97
CA LEU A 299 43.03 -32.37 -14.38
C LEU A 299 43.72 -33.41 -13.47
N PRO A 300 43.19 -34.65 -13.38
CA PRO A 300 43.89 -35.74 -12.72
C PRO A 300 45.25 -35.96 -13.39
N ASP A 301 46.33 -35.99 -12.62
CA ASP A 301 47.71 -36.11 -13.13
C ASP A 301 47.91 -37.47 -13.83
N ASP A 302 47.84 -37.48 -15.17
CA ASP A 302 47.96 -38.68 -16.01
C ASP A 302 49.32 -38.77 -16.75
N GLY A 303 50.14 -37.72 -16.68
CA GLY A 303 51.51 -37.67 -17.19
C GLY A 303 51.67 -37.26 -18.66
N GLU A 304 50.62 -36.80 -19.35
CA GLU A 304 50.68 -36.34 -20.75
C GLU A 304 50.64 -34.80 -20.88
N PRO A 305 51.24 -34.20 -21.93
CA PRO A 305 51.18 -32.76 -22.18
C PRO A 305 49.82 -32.35 -22.79
N GLU A 306 49.03 -31.59 -22.04
CA GLU A 306 47.65 -31.25 -22.40
C GLU A 306 47.56 -29.97 -23.25
N VAL A 307 46.73 -30.03 -24.30
CA VAL A 307 46.34 -28.88 -25.13
C VAL A 307 44.88 -28.55 -24.80
N TYR A 308 44.60 -27.30 -24.43
CA TYR A 308 43.26 -26.88 -23.99
C TYR A 308 42.41 -26.39 -25.15
N GLU A 309 41.22 -26.98 -25.34
CA GLU A 309 40.17 -26.44 -26.21
C GLU A 309 38.84 -26.38 -25.44
N PHE A 310 38.21 -25.21 -25.42
CA PHE A 310 36.88 -25.03 -24.84
C PHE A 310 35.84 -25.32 -25.92
N VAL A 311 35.12 -26.43 -25.78
CA VAL A 311 34.26 -26.91 -26.88
C VAL A 311 32.93 -26.16 -26.93
N GLU A 312 32.33 -25.78 -25.79
CA GLU A 312 31.10 -24.99 -25.82
C GLU A 312 30.77 -24.34 -24.47
N MET A 313 30.55 -23.02 -24.46
CA MET A 313 29.88 -22.33 -23.36
C MET A 313 28.47 -21.99 -23.82
N THR A 314 27.46 -22.62 -23.22
CA THR A 314 26.07 -22.23 -23.40
C THR A 314 25.64 -21.33 -22.25
N THR A 315 25.28 -20.09 -22.57
CA THR A 315 24.68 -19.10 -21.65
C THR A 315 23.22 -18.88 -22.01
N ALA A 316 22.37 -18.67 -21.02
CA ALA A 316 20.99 -18.19 -21.21
C ALA A 316 20.87 -16.69 -20.94
#